data_AF-A0A355C493-F1
#
_entry.id   AF-A0A355C493-F1
#
_cell.length_a   1.000
_cell.length_b   1.000
_cell.length_c   1.000
_cell.angle_alpha   90.00
_cell.angle_beta   90.00
_cell.angle_gamma   90.00
#
_symmetry.space_group_name_H-M   'P 1'
#
loop_
_entity.id
_entity.type
_entity.pdbx_description
1 polymer ?
#
loop_
_entity_poly.entity_id
_entity_poly.type
_entity_poly.pdbx_seq_one_letter_code
_entity_poly.pdbx_strand_id
1 'polypeptide(L)' 'MTAAPADADSGNWVDRHAPEALRPYLRLMRADRPIGTWLLLIPCWQGLALGAIVAPPTPLTALWQAALFAAGAVVMRG' A
#
# COMPACT_ATOMS: atom_id res chain seq x y z
N MET A 1 3.89 -34.11 -0.81
CA MET A 1 2.81 -33.29 -1.39
C MET A 1 2.61 -32.09 -0.48
N THR A 2 3.40 -31.04 -0.66
CA THR A 2 3.25 -29.80 0.11
C THR A 2 2.04 -29.06 -0.46
N ALA A 3 0.94 -29.08 0.28
CA ALA A 3 -0.26 -28.32 -0.08
C ALA A 3 0.12 -26.85 -0.27
N ALA A 4 -0.35 -26.24 -1.36
CA ALA A 4 -0.25 -24.80 -1.55
C ALA A 4 -0.86 -24.10 -0.31
N PRO A 5 -0.25 -23.01 0.20
CA PRO A 5 -0.80 -22.28 1.34
C PRO A 5 -2.27 -21.94 1.07
N ALA A 6 -3.15 -22.13 2.06
CA ALA A 6 -4.61 -21.93 1.91
C ALA A 6 -5.01 -20.52 1.43
N ASP A 7 -4.09 -19.56 1.49
CA ASP A 7 -4.28 -18.16 1.07
C ASP A 7 -3.78 -17.86 -0.36
N ALA A 8 -3.33 -18.86 -1.12
CA ALA A 8 -2.94 -18.69 -2.52
C ALA A 8 -4.20 -18.68 -3.43
N ASP A 9 -4.96 -17.60 -3.40
CA ASP A 9 -6.12 -17.41 -4.28
C ASP A 9 -5.68 -17.36 -5.75
N SER A 10 -6.22 -18.26 -6.58
CA SER A 10 -5.87 -18.39 -8.00
C SER A 10 -6.45 -17.29 -8.90
N GLY A 11 -7.22 -16.36 -8.34
CA GLY A 11 -7.76 -15.18 -9.03
C GLY A 11 -6.84 -13.95 -9.05
N ASN A 12 -5.63 -14.04 -8.47
CA ASN A 12 -4.69 -12.93 -8.25
C ASN A 12 -4.63 -11.90 -9.40
N TRP A 13 -4.93 -10.62 -9.14
CA TRP A 13 -4.69 -9.55 -10.12
C TRP A 13 -3.19 -9.42 -10.46
N VAL A 14 -2.31 -9.68 -9.47
CA VAL A 14 -0.86 -9.77 -9.65
C VAL A 14 -0.51 -10.81 -10.72
N ASP A 15 -1.18 -11.95 -10.78
CA ASP A 15 -0.91 -12.97 -11.80
C ASP A 15 -1.47 -12.57 -13.17
N ARG A 16 -2.56 -11.79 -13.21
CA ARG A 16 -3.24 -11.39 -14.44
C ARG A 16 -2.69 -10.11 -15.09
N HIS A 17 -2.08 -9.19 -14.33
CA HIS A 17 -1.61 -7.88 -14.81
C HIS A 17 -0.12 -7.61 -14.60
N ALA A 18 0.59 -8.36 -13.74
CA ALA A 18 2.00 -8.09 -13.55
C ALA A 18 2.89 -8.72 -14.63
N PRO A 19 3.87 -7.98 -15.18
CA PRO A 19 4.95 -8.52 -16.00
C PRO A 19 5.72 -9.61 -15.24
N GLU A 20 6.23 -10.63 -15.94
CA GLU A 20 6.86 -11.81 -15.32
C GLU A 20 8.03 -11.46 -14.38
N ALA A 21 8.77 -10.38 -14.66
CA ALA A 21 9.87 -9.90 -13.82
C ALA A 21 9.41 -9.29 -12.48
N LEU A 22 8.20 -8.72 -12.41
CA LEU A 22 7.65 -8.08 -11.21
C LEU A 22 6.79 -9.04 -10.37
N ARG A 23 6.32 -10.15 -10.94
CA ARG A 23 5.57 -11.20 -10.22
C ARG A 23 6.27 -11.71 -8.94
N PRO A 24 7.59 -12.04 -8.91
CA PRO A 24 8.21 -12.53 -7.68
C PRO A 24 8.22 -11.46 -6.57
N TYR A 25 8.44 -10.19 -6.92
CA TYR A 25 8.38 -9.08 -5.96
C TYR A 25 6.95 -8.85 -5.48
N LEU A 26 5.97 -8.78 -6.37
CA LEU A 26 4.56 -8.52 -6.00
C LEU A 26 3.93 -9.65 -5.16
N ARG A 27 4.36 -10.89 -5.38
CA ARG A 27 3.98 -12.03 -4.52
C ARG A 27 4.65 -11.95 -3.14
N LEU A 28 5.91 -11.51 -3.06
CA LEU A 28 6.61 -11.23 -1.79
C LEU A 28 5.94 -10.09 -1.01
N MET A 29 5.61 -8.99 -1.70
CA MET A 29 4.86 -7.83 -1.17
C MET A 29 3.43 -8.20 -0.71
N ARG A 30 2.94 -9.39 -1.05
CA ARG A 30 1.53 -9.80 -0.89
C ARG A 30 0.56 -8.75 -1.46
N ALA A 31 0.91 -8.19 -2.62
CA ALA A 31 0.23 -7.03 -3.19
C ALA A 31 -1.26 -7.26 -3.54
N ASP A 32 -1.73 -8.50 -3.75
CA ASP A 32 -3.17 -8.81 -3.95
C ASP A 32 -4.01 -8.64 -2.67
N ARG A 33 -3.38 -8.61 -1.49
CA ARG A 33 -4.05 -8.28 -0.22
C ARG A 33 -3.36 -7.07 0.43
N PRO A 34 -3.56 -5.84 -0.09
CA PRO A 34 -2.93 -4.61 0.42
C PRO A 34 -3.46 -4.18 1.80
N ILE A 35 -3.95 -5.11 2.63
CA ILE A 35 -4.48 -4.87 3.97
C ILE A 35 -3.45 -4.14 4.84
N GLY A 36 -2.17 -4.51 4.74
CA GLY A 36 -1.08 -3.89 5.49
C GLY A 36 -0.84 -2.43 5.10
N THR A 37 -0.94 -2.11 3.81
CA THR A 37 -0.81 -0.75 3.29
C THR A 37 -1.98 0.11 3.73
N TRP A 38 -3.22 -0.41 3.63
CA TRP A 38 -4.41 0.31 4.11
C TRP A 38 -4.36 0.57 5.62
N LEU A 39 -3.90 -0.41 6.42
CA LEU A 39 -3.75 -0.26 7.86
C LEU A 39 -2.75 0.82 8.27
N LEU A 40 -1.73 1.11 7.45
CA LEU A 40 -0.77 2.19 7.69
C LEU A 40 -1.26 3.52 7.12
N LEU A 41 -1.87 3.50 5.93
CA LEU A 41 -2.32 4.69 5.23
C LEU A 41 -3.39 5.45 6.00
N ILE A 42 -4.39 4.72 6.53
CA ILE A 42 -5.51 5.30 7.29
C ILE A 42 -5.00 6.12 8.49
N PRO A 43 -4.24 5.56 9.46
CA PRO A 43 -3.76 6.33 10.60
C PRO A 43 -2.76 7.42 10.20
N CYS A 44 -2.00 7.24 9.12
CA CYS A 44 -1.08 8.26 8.64
C CYS A 44 -1.81 9.51 8.10
N TRP A 45 -2.87 9.31 7.34
CA TRP A 45 -3.73 10.42 6.90
C TRP A 45 -4.51 11.06 8.03
N GLN A 46 -4.92 10.30 9.06
CA GLN A 46 -5.48 10.90 10.28
C GLN A 46 -4.47 11.81 10.97
N GLY A 47 -3.21 11.37 11.10
CA GLY A 47 -2.12 12.20 11.63
C GLY A 47 -1.87 13.46 10.80
N LEU A 48 -1.88 13.34 9.46
CA LEU A 48 -1.76 14.50 8.56
C LEU A 48 -2.93 15.48 8.73
N ALA A 49 -4.16 14.98 8.82
CA ALA A 49 -5.35 15.81 9.03
C ALA A 49 -5.30 16.53 10.39
N LEU A 50 -4.90 15.84 11.46
CA LEU A 50 -4.70 16.44 12.78
C LEU A 50 -3.61 17.51 12.76
N GLY A 51 -2.48 17.28 12.08
CA GLY A 51 -1.41 18.27 11.92
C GLY A 51 -1.87 19.50 11.12
N ALA A 52 -2.69 19.29 10.08
CA ALA A 52 -3.24 20.36 9.26
C ALA A 52 -4.22 21.28 10.02
N ILE A 53 -4.85 20.81 11.09
CA ILE A 53 -5.68 21.65 11.98
C ILE A 53 -4.81 22.68 12.72
N VAL A 54 -3.62 22.29 13.15
CA VAL A 54 -2.70 23.17 13.92
C VAL A 54 -1.94 24.13 13.00
N ALA A 55 -1.48 23.63 11.85
CA ALA A 55 -0.75 24.41 10.86
C ALA A 55 -1.31 24.12 9.46
N PRO A 56 -2.27 24.93 8.97
CA PRO A 56 -2.94 24.67 7.69
C PRO A 56 -1.95 24.76 6.52
N PRO A 57 -1.67 23.64 5.81
CA PRO A 57 -0.87 23.68 4.61
C PRO A 57 -1.66 24.27 3.43
N THR A 58 -0.97 24.72 2.39
CA THR A 58 -1.63 24.98 1.11
C THR A 58 -2.18 23.67 0.52
N PRO A 59 -3.25 23.70 -0.28
CA PRO A 59 -3.86 22.49 -0.83
C PRO A 59 -2.88 21.63 -1.63
N LEU A 60 -1.98 22.26 -2.40
CA LEU A 60 -0.92 21.56 -3.13
C LEU A 60 0.03 20.81 -2.18
N THR A 61 0.41 21.45 -1.08
CA THR A 61 1.31 20.89 -0.07
C THR A 61 0.65 19.71 0.64
N ALA A 62 -0.62 19.84 1.01
CA ALA A 62 -1.42 18.76 1.62
C ALA A 62 -1.51 17.53 0.70
N LEU A 63 -1.80 17.74 -0.58
CA LEU A 63 -1.87 16.67 -1.57
C LEU A 63 -0.51 15.99 -1.74
N TRP A 64 0.57 16.77 -1.78
CA TRP A 64 1.94 16.24 -1.86
C TRP A 64 2.28 15.38 -0.64
N GLN A 65 1.94 15.83 0.57
CA GLN A 65 2.19 15.08 1.81
C GLN A 65 1.35 13.80 1.90
N ALA A 66 0.09 13.86 1.50
CA ALA A 66 -0.77 12.68 1.41
C ALA A 66 -0.20 11.63 0.43
N ALA A 67 0.33 12.08 -0.72
CA ALA A 67 0.98 11.22 -1.70
C ALA A 67 2.30 10.62 -1.17
N LEU A 68 3.13 11.41 -0.46
CA LEU A 68 4.35 10.91 0.17
C LEU A 68 4.05 9.84 1.24
N PHE A 69 3.02 10.04 2.06
CA PHE A 69 2.60 9.03 3.03
C PHE A 69 2.04 7.77 2.37
N ALA A 70 1.30 7.91 1.27
CA ALA A 70 0.85 6.78 0.47
C ALA A 70 2.03 5.98 -0.10
N ALA A 71 3.02 6.66 -0.69
CA ALA A 71 4.23 6.03 -1.19
C ALA A 71 5.02 5.34 -0.07
N GLY A 72 5.22 6.01 1.07
CA GLY A 72 5.91 5.44 2.23
C GLY A 72 5.22 4.19 2.79
N ALA A 73 3.88 4.21 2.88
CA ALA A 73 3.11 3.05 3.34
C ALA A 73 3.27 1.84 2.40
N VAL A 74 3.32 2.07 1.08
CA VAL A 74 3.58 1.02 0.08
C VAL A 74 5.01 0.50 0.22
N VAL A 75 6.01 1.36 0.37
CA VAL A 75 7.43 0.96 0.47
C VAL A 75 7.72 0.15 1.74
N MET A 76 7.12 0.50 2.88
CA MET A 76 7.38 -0.20 4.16
C MET A 76 6.69 -1.58 4.25
N ARG A 77 5.71 -1.85 3.38
CA ARG A 77 4.88 -3.07 3.43
C ARG A 77 4.88 -3.87 2.13
N GLY A 78 5.62 -3.40 1.13
CA GLY A 78 6.11 -4.20 0.02
C GLY A 78 7.27 -5.12 0.43
#